data_AF-A0A1F2X0X5-F1
#
_entry.id   AF-A0A1F2X0X5-F1
#
_cell.length_a   1.000
_cell.length_b   1.000
_cell.length_c   1.000
_cell.angle_alpha   90.00
_cell.angle_beta   90.00
_cell.angle_gamma   90.00
#
_symmetry.space_group_name_H-M   'P 1'
#
loop_
_entity.id
_entity.type
_entity.pdbx_description
1 polymer ?
#
loop_
_entity_poly.entity_id
_entity_poly.type
_entity_poly.pdbx_seq_one_letter_code
_entity_poly.pdbx_strand_id
1 'polypeptide(L)'
;MKGDWMIRESAELRAVVTRFLAAMERLDGPTAANFFLRADATRYIGTDPQEWWSGSAFVDAYPKHVAGWPALKIDVEEMEAFESDGVGWAAVRAVTKFGDADFEPVRFSFVFTLDGGMWRLVQMHSSLGVPNVEWIGVELTGALEQLLASIEGPYAPEMPVRDGTVSLVFTDIEDSTQMAAQLGDAVWVEALQRHHRAIEEVVGRKGGTVVKTLGDGAMIVFASTREAVRAAVEIQQRQSESAGEVAMGVRIGVHVGDAIAADRDYLGTTVNKAARIAAAADGGQIMVSDAVRVLLADTHEFSFGDTVSMKLKGLAGVHQVTPVLWGQPADG
;
A
#
# COMPACT_ATOMS: atom_id res chain seq x y z
N MET A 1 -12.39 23.79 -2.70
CA MET A 1 -11.92 23.66 -4.10
C MET A 1 -10.87 22.57 -4.12
N LYS A 2 -11.16 21.40 -4.72
CA LYS A 2 -10.13 20.45 -5.09
C LYS A 2 -9.46 21.02 -6.34
N GLY A 3 -8.19 21.40 -6.27
CA GLY A 3 -7.42 21.64 -7.49
C GLY A 3 -7.10 20.28 -8.09
N ASP A 4 -7.55 20.03 -9.32
CA ASP A 4 -7.09 18.89 -10.11
C ASP A 4 -5.65 19.20 -10.53
N TRP A 5 -4.68 18.65 -9.79
CA TRP A 5 -3.29 18.65 -10.22
C TRP A 5 -3.14 17.64 -11.35
N MET A 6 -2.85 18.11 -12.56
CA MET A 6 -2.63 17.23 -13.71
C MET A 6 -1.16 16.82 -13.78
N ILE A 7 -0.81 15.77 -13.05
CA ILE A 7 0.52 15.17 -13.08
C ILE A 7 0.65 14.33 -14.35
N ARG A 8 1.77 14.49 -15.07
CA ARG A 8 2.10 13.67 -16.25
C ARG A 8 3.55 13.22 -16.22
N GLU A 9 3.82 12.07 -16.85
CA GLU A 9 5.19 11.66 -17.13
C GLU A 9 5.89 12.68 -18.04
N SER A 10 7.18 12.91 -17.79
CA SER A 10 7.97 13.90 -18.52
C SER A 10 9.20 13.27 -19.18
N ALA A 11 9.09 13.02 -20.49
CA ALA A 11 10.23 12.60 -21.30
C ALA A 11 11.33 13.67 -21.37
N GLU A 12 10.96 14.96 -21.29
CA GLU A 12 11.90 16.07 -21.26
C GLU A 12 12.77 16.04 -20.00
N LEU A 13 12.15 15.85 -18.83
CA LEU A 13 12.89 15.75 -17.57
C LEU A 13 13.80 14.51 -17.54
N ARG A 14 13.34 13.36 -18.06
CA ARG A 14 14.24 12.19 -18.23
C ARG A 14 15.47 12.56 -19.05
N ALA A 15 15.29 13.24 -20.19
CA ALA A 15 16.41 13.68 -21.03
C ALA A 15 17.30 14.74 -20.36
N VAL A 16 16.76 15.60 -19.50
CA VAL A 16 17.54 16.54 -18.67
C VAL A 16 18.40 15.77 -17.68
N VAL A 17 17.82 14.84 -16.92
CA VAL A 17 18.53 14.02 -15.93
C VAL A 17 19.62 13.19 -16.61
N THR A 18 19.34 12.51 -17.72
CA THR A 18 20.36 11.74 -18.46
C THR A 18 21.56 12.59 -18.86
N ARG A 19 21.33 13.80 -19.38
CA ARG A 19 22.43 14.71 -19.78
C ARG A 19 23.21 15.23 -18.58
N PHE A 20 22.53 15.50 -17.47
CA PHE A 20 23.17 15.89 -16.22
C PHE A 20 24.06 14.77 -15.67
N LEU A 21 23.55 13.55 -15.54
CA LEU A 21 24.32 12.39 -15.07
C LEU A 21 25.52 12.12 -15.99
N ALA A 22 25.33 12.21 -17.31
CA ALA A 22 26.43 12.05 -18.26
C ALA A 22 27.49 13.16 -18.15
N ALA A 23 27.12 14.37 -17.75
CA ALA A 23 28.08 15.44 -17.45
C ALA A 23 28.88 15.13 -16.18
N MET A 24 28.24 14.58 -15.14
CA MET A 24 28.94 14.12 -13.93
C MET A 24 29.90 12.97 -14.22
N GLU A 25 29.50 11.96 -15.01
CA GLU A 25 30.36 10.82 -15.39
C GLU A 25 31.61 11.29 -16.16
N ARG A 26 31.47 12.32 -17.00
CA ARG A 26 32.60 12.95 -17.70
C ARG A 26 33.42 13.91 -16.84
N LEU A 27 33.05 14.10 -15.57
CA LEU A 27 33.59 15.13 -14.67
C LEU A 27 33.55 16.54 -15.28
N ASP A 28 32.56 16.80 -16.12
CA ASP A 28 32.34 18.10 -16.77
C ASP A 28 31.51 19.00 -15.85
N GLY A 29 32.18 19.48 -14.81
CA GLY A 29 31.61 20.36 -13.78
C GLY A 29 30.91 21.61 -14.32
N PRO A 30 31.48 22.36 -15.30
CA PRO A 30 30.81 23.51 -15.91
C PRO A 30 29.49 23.13 -16.60
N THR A 31 29.46 22.03 -17.37
CA THR A 31 28.22 21.57 -17.99
C THR A 31 27.20 21.12 -16.95
N ALA A 32 27.63 20.40 -15.91
CA ALA A 32 26.75 19.97 -14.82
C ALA A 32 26.16 21.16 -14.05
N ALA A 33 26.96 22.19 -13.75
CA ALA A 33 26.52 23.41 -13.08
C ALA A 33 25.47 24.19 -13.87
N ASN A 34 25.50 24.12 -15.21
CA ASN A 34 24.51 24.79 -16.06
C ASN A 34 23.09 24.26 -15.92
N PHE A 35 22.90 23.06 -15.36
CA PHE A 35 21.56 22.54 -15.09
C PHE A 35 20.91 23.18 -13.86
N PHE A 36 21.70 23.67 -12.90
CA PHE A 36 21.17 24.28 -11.69
C PHE A 36 20.55 25.65 -11.95
N LEU A 37 19.45 25.92 -11.23
CA LEU A 37 18.93 27.26 -11.09
C LEU A 37 19.93 28.10 -10.28
N ARG A 38 20.16 29.34 -10.69
CA ARG A 38 20.98 30.29 -9.92
C ARG A 38 20.10 31.10 -8.99
N ALA A 39 19.66 30.48 -7.90
CA ALA A 39 18.80 31.09 -6.90
C ALA A 39 19.13 30.63 -5.47
N ASP A 40 18.81 31.45 -4.47
CA ASP A 40 19.00 31.14 -3.04
C ASP A 40 18.24 29.90 -2.59
N ALA A 41 17.15 29.55 -3.28
CA ALA A 41 16.36 28.35 -3.02
C ALA A 41 17.03 27.04 -3.49
N THR A 42 18.11 27.13 -4.28
CA THR A 42 18.77 25.95 -4.85
C THR A 42 19.42 25.10 -3.77
N ARG A 43 19.27 23.78 -3.81
CA ARG A 43 19.78 22.84 -2.81
C ARG A 43 20.58 21.70 -3.46
N TYR A 44 21.68 21.35 -2.82
CA TYR A 44 22.39 20.10 -3.07
C TYR A 44 22.55 19.37 -1.75
N ILE A 45 22.11 18.11 -1.73
CA ILE A 45 22.22 17.22 -0.58
C ILE A 45 23.01 16.00 -1.04
N GLY A 46 24.24 15.89 -0.58
CA GLY A 46 25.13 14.79 -0.95
C GLY A 46 24.98 13.57 -0.04
N THR A 47 25.86 12.60 -0.23
CA THR A 47 25.87 11.35 0.55
C THR A 47 26.57 11.51 1.89
N ASP A 48 27.52 12.46 2.01
CA ASP A 48 28.19 12.74 3.29
C ASP A 48 27.34 13.70 4.14
N PRO A 49 27.24 13.51 5.47
CA PRO A 49 26.43 14.35 6.36
C PRO A 49 26.75 15.85 6.31
N GLN A 50 27.94 16.25 5.84
CA GLN A 50 28.35 17.65 5.70
C GLN A 50 27.93 18.26 4.35
N GLU A 51 27.46 17.45 3.40
CA GLU A 51 27.07 17.88 2.06
C GLU A 51 25.63 18.42 2.06
N TRP A 52 25.44 19.56 2.71
CA TRP A 52 24.20 20.32 2.69
C TRP A 52 24.48 21.73 2.19
N TRP A 53 24.38 21.93 0.89
CA TRP A 53 24.75 23.20 0.25
C TRP A 53 23.56 23.90 -0.37
N SER A 54 23.67 25.23 -0.45
CA SER A 54 22.58 26.08 -0.89
C SER A 54 23.03 27.31 -1.66
N GLY A 55 22.11 27.82 -2.49
CA GLY A 55 22.24 29.11 -3.15
C GLY A 55 23.16 29.13 -4.37
N SER A 56 23.28 30.31 -4.97
CA SER A 56 24.09 30.55 -6.17
C SER A 56 25.58 30.31 -5.94
N ALA A 57 26.08 30.60 -4.73
CA ALA A 57 27.48 30.39 -4.37
C ALA A 57 27.89 28.90 -4.48
N PHE A 58 26.99 27.98 -4.12
CA PHE A 58 27.22 26.56 -4.35
C PHE A 58 27.32 26.25 -5.86
N VAL A 59 26.38 26.75 -6.67
CA VAL A 59 26.37 26.52 -8.13
C VAL A 59 27.66 27.01 -8.78
N ASP A 60 28.23 28.11 -8.30
CA ASP A 60 29.52 28.64 -8.76
C ASP A 60 30.72 27.81 -8.32
N ALA A 61 30.64 27.18 -7.14
CA ALA A 61 31.69 26.30 -6.63
C ALA A 61 31.60 24.87 -7.19
N TYR A 62 30.42 24.44 -7.65
CA TYR A 62 30.16 23.07 -8.09
C TYR A 62 31.12 22.55 -9.17
N PRO A 63 31.51 23.33 -10.20
CA PRO A 63 32.49 22.87 -11.18
C PRO A 63 33.83 22.44 -10.58
N LYS A 64 34.30 23.17 -9.56
CA LYS A 64 35.55 22.84 -8.86
C LYS A 64 35.40 21.61 -7.98
N HIS A 65 34.22 21.43 -7.39
CA HIS A 65 33.91 20.25 -6.59
C HIS A 65 33.95 18.98 -7.46
N VAL A 66 33.26 18.97 -8.61
CA VAL A 66 33.25 17.84 -9.55
C VAL A 66 34.64 17.54 -10.13
N ALA A 67 35.42 18.58 -10.44
CA ALA A 67 36.79 18.39 -10.95
C ALA A 67 37.74 17.71 -9.95
N GLY A 68 37.41 17.72 -8.66
CA GLY A 68 38.18 17.05 -7.61
C GLY A 68 37.83 15.58 -7.42
N TRP A 69 36.82 15.06 -8.12
CA TRP A 69 36.37 13.68 -7.94
C TRP A 69 37.28 12.68 -8.67
N PRO A 70 37.42 11.44 -8.13
CA PRO A 70 37.94 10.31 -8.90
C PRO A 70 37.10 10.06 -10.16
N ALA A 71 37.63 9.24 -11.08
CA ALA A 71 36.87 8.78 -12.24
C ALA A 71 35.53 8.18 -11.79
N LEU A 72 34.42 8.67 -12.36
CA LEU A 72 33.07 8.27 -11.96
C LEU A 72 32.42 7.49 -13.09
N LYS A 73 31.83 6.33 -12.76
CA LYS A 73 30.92 5.59 -13.63
C LYS A 73 29.54 5.57 -12.98
N ILE A 74 28.49 5.81 -13.77
CA ILE A 74 27.10 5.77 -13.32
C ILE A 74 26.32 4.86 -14.27
N ASP A 75 25.84 3.73 -13.77
CA ASP A 75 24.96 2.84 -14.53
C ASP A 75 23.54 2.96 -13.97
N VAL A 76 22.65 3.56 -14.76
CA VAL A 76 21.25 3.78 -14.37
C VAL A 76 20.48 2.48 -14.54
N GLU A 77 19.85 2.02 -13.45
CA GLU A 77 19.00 0.84 -13.44
C GLU A 77 17.54 1.22 -13.72
N GLU A 78 17.08 2.32 -13.11
CA GLU A 78 15.72 2.80 -13.26
C GLU A 78 15.63 4.32 -13.14
N MET A 79 14.71 4.92 -13.90
CA MET A 79 14.46 6.36 -13.87
C MET A 79 12.98 6.65 -14.14
N GLU A 80 12.39 7.46 -13.28
CA GLU A 80 11.07 8.04 -13.43
C GLU A 80 11.15 9.56 -13.37
N ALA A 81 10.28 10.25 -14.11
CA ALA A 81 10.20 11.71 -14.08
C ALA A 81 8.79 12.18 -14.43
N PHE A 82 8.33 13.18 -13.68
CA PHE A 82 6.98 13.72 -13.77
C PHE A 82 7.00 15.23 -13.68
N GLU A 83 5.94 15.86 -14.17
CA GLU A 83 5.76 17.31 -14.10
C GLU A 83 4.30 17.69 -13.86
N SER A 84 4.12 18.87 -13.27
CA SER A 84 2.83 19.55 -13.09
C SER A 84 3.09 21.05 -13.04
N ASP A 85 2.43 21.82 -13.90
CA ASP A 85 2.40 23.28 -13.86
C ASP A 85 3.78 23.98 -13.70
N GLY A 86 4.77 23.54 -14.49
CA GLY A 86 6.11 24.14 -14.47
C GLY A 86 6.99 23.72 -13.29
N VAL A 87 6.54 22.75 -12.50
CA VAL A 87 7.34 22.03 -11.51
C VAL A 87 7.57 20.61 -12.01
N GLY A 88 8.79 20.10 -11.82
CA GLY A 88 9.18 18.76 -12.22
C GLY A 88 9.88 18.02 -11.10
N TRP A 89 9.83 16.69 -11.11
CA TRP A 89 10.65 15.86 -10.24
C TRP A 89 11.06 14.58 -10.95
N ALA A 90 12.18 14.01 -10.53
CA ALA A 90 12.66 12.73 -11.03
C ALA A 90 13.33 11.93 -9.91
N ALA A 91 13.21 10.62 -9.99
CA ALA A 91 13.91 9.68 -9.12
C ALA A 91 14.71 8.69 -9.97
N VAL A 92 15.93 8.36 -9.52
CA VAL A 92 16.84 7.47 -10.24
C VAL A 92 17.43 6.46 -9.26
N ARG A 93 17.36 5.18 -9.63
CA ARG A 93 18.17 4.11 -9.04
C ARG A 93 19.33 3.82 -9.98
N ALA A 94 20.54 3.80 -9.44
CA ALA A 94 21.75 3.54 -10.19
C ALA A 94 22.77 2.81 -9.33
N VAL A 95 23.77 2.22 -9.98
CA VAL A 95 25.01 1.81 -9.33
C VAL A 95 26.13 2.72 -9.79
N THR A 96 27.00 3.12 -8.86
CA THR A 96 28.11 4.04 -9.14
C THR A 96 29.44 3.48 -8.72
N LYS A 97 30.48 3.80 -9.48
CA LYS A 97 31.86 3.44 -9.17
C LYS A 97 32.74 4.67 -9.21
N PHE A 98 33.50 4.88 -8.14
CA PHE A 98 34.53 5.92 -8.05
C PHE A 98 35.93 5.29 -8.11
N GLY A 99 36.75 5.73 -9.06
CA GLY A 99 38.09 5.18 -9.29
C GLY A 99 38.03 3.67 -9.54
N ASP A 100 38.84 2.92 -8.80
CA ASP A 100 38.91 1.46 -8.89
C ASP A 100 38.00 0.73 -7.89
N ALA A 101 37.16 1.46 -7.14
CA ALA A 101 36.25 0.87 -6.15
C ALA A 101 35.20 -0.07 -6.80
N ASP A 102 34.49 -0.80 -5.95
CA ASP A 102 33.32 -1.57 -6.36
C ASP A 102 32.14 -0.64 -6.71
N PHE A 103 31.15 -1.21 -7.40
CA PHE A 103 29.92 -0.51 -7.70
C PHE A 103 29.03 -0.47 -6.47
N GLU A 104 28.66 0.73 -6.04
CA GLU A 104 27.80 0.96 -4.89
C GLU A 104 26.41 1.46 -5.34
N PRO A 105 25.31 0.90 -4.81
CA PRO A 105 23.97 1.39 -5.06
C PRO A 105 23.78 2.84 -4.57
N VAL A 106 23.31 3.70 -5.47
CA VAL A 106 23.00 5.09 -5.18
C VAL A 106 21.60 5.43 -5.67
N ARG A 107 20.93 6.31 -4.92
CA ARG A 107 19.62 6.85 -5.30
C ARG A 107 19.74 8.34 -5.47
N PHE A 108 19.20 8.87 -6.56
CA PHE A 108 19.09 10.29 -6.80
C PHE A 108 17.63 10.74 -6.78
N SER A 109 17.36 11.88 -6.17
CA SER A 109 16.11 12.61 -6.39
C SER A 109 16.39 14.04 -6.85
N PHE A 110 15.59 14.50 -7.79
CA PHE A 110 15.73 15.79 -8.44
C PHE A 110 14.42 16.55 -8.38
N VAL A 111 14.48 17.85 -8.15
CA VAL A 111 13.35 18.78 -8.25
C VAL A 111 13.72 19.88 -9.22
N PHE A 112 12.78 20.21 -10.10
CA PHE A 112 12.96 21.14 -11.20
C PHE A 112 11.92 22.25 -11.18
N THR A 113 12.29 23.38 -11.74
CA THR A 113 11.36 24.43 -12.16
C THR A 113 11.59 24.78 -13.62
N LEU A 114 10.53 25.13 -14.33
CA LEU A 114 10.59 25.62 -15.69
C LEU A 114 10.91 27.13 -15.67
N ASP A 115 12.14 27.48 -16.03
CA ASP A 115 12.63 28.86 -16.06
C ASP A 115 12.97 29.26 -17.50
N GLY A 116 12.25 30.23 -18.05
CA GLY A 116 12.45 30.69 -19.43
C GLY A 116 12.28 29.58 -20.49
N GLY A 117 11.42 28.58 -20.23
CA GLY A 117 11.20 27.43 -21.12
C GLY A 117 12.26 26.34 -21.01
N MET A 118 13.16 26.42 -20.03
CA MET A 118 14.15 25.39 -19.75
C MET A 118 13.98 24.84 -18.34
N TRP A 119 14.04 23.52 -18.20
CA TRP A 119 14.06 22.88 -16.90
C TRP A 119 15.37 23.14 -16.17
N ARG A 120 15.28 23.68 -14.94
CA ARG A 120 16.40 23.96 -14.06
C ARG A 120 16.29 23.16 -12.77
N LEU A 121 17.40 22.55 -12.35
CA LEU A 121 17.52 21.88 -11.06
C LEU A 121 17.45 22.90 -9.93
N VAL A 122 16.42 22.78 -9.09
CA VAL A 122 16.28 23.55 -7.86
C VAL A 122 16.74 22.70 -6.66
N GLN A 123 16.61 21.37 -6.76
CA GLN A 123 17.16 20.47 -5.75
C GLN A 123 17.73 19.21 -6.39
N MET A 124 18.87 18.77 -5.89
CA MET A 124 19.42 17.44 -6.10
C MET A 124 19.72 16.82 -4.74
N HIS A 125 19.36 15.55 -4.58
CA HIS A 125 19.74 14.73 -3.44
C HIS A 125 20.32 13.41 -3.93
N SER A 126 21.44 12.98 -3.37
CA SER A 126 22.03 11.66 -3.58
C SER A 126 22.17 10.93 -2.25
N SER A 127 21.80 9.65 -2.19
CA SER A 127 21.94 8.83 -0.99
C SER A 127 22.50 7.45 -1.32
N LEU A 128 23.36 6.93 -0.43
CA LEU A 128 23.72 5.52 -0.42
C LEU A 128 22.67 4.75 0.39
N GLY A 129 22.33 3.55 -0.07
CA GLY A 129 21.41 2.68 0.64
C GLY A 129 22.11 1.90 1.73
N VAL A 130 21.91 2.28 3.00
CA VAL A 130 22.23 1.39 4.13
C VAL A 130 20.94 0.65 4.50
N PRO A 131 20.93 -0.70 4.53
CA PRO A 131 19.78 -1.45 5.01
C PRO A 131 19.37 -0.98 6.41
N ASN A 132 18.07 -0.81 6.66
CA ASN A 132 17.58 -0.35 7.96
C ASN A 132 18.00 -1.29 9.11
N VAL A 133 18.10 -2.58 8.84
CA VAL A 133 18.61 -3.59 9.78
C VAL A 133 20.04 -3.32 10.20
N GLU A 134 20.87 -2.79 9.30
CA GLU A 134 22.25 -2.46 9.58
C GLU A 134 22.36 -1.12 10.33
N TRP A 135 21.54 -0.14 9.95
CA TRP A 135 21.61 1.20 10.53
C TRP A 135 21.02 1.29 11.95
N ILE A 136 19.86 0.67 12.18
CA ILE A 136 19.10 0.78 13.44
C ILE A 136 18.67 -0.57 14.02
N GLY A 137 19.13 -1.69 13.45
CA GLY A 137 18.83 -3.03 13.97
C GLY A 137 17.43 -3.53 13.66
N VAL A 138 16.63 -2.79 12.87
CA VAL A 138 15.24 -3.11 12.55
C VAL A 138 14.95 -2.94 11.06
N GLU A 139 14.18 -3.86 10.47
CA GLU A 139 13.77 -3.79 9.07
C GLU A 139 12.54 -2.88 8.91
N LEU A 140 12.74 -1.64 8.45
CA LEU A 140 11.63 -0.69 8.20
C LEU A 140 11.05 -0.79 6.79
N THR A 141 11.75 -1.42 5.84
CA THR A 141 11.32 -1.59 4.44
C THR A 141 10.15 -2.57 4.34
N GLY A 142 10.21 -3.68 5.08
CA GLY A 142 9.18 -4.73 5.05
C GLY A 142 7.79 -4.25 5.45
N ALA A 143 7.67 -3.25 6.34
CA ALA A 143 6.36 -2.73 6.78
C ALA A 143 5.65 -1.90 5.69
N LEU A 144 6.38 -1.03 5.00
CA LEU A 144 5.84 -0.27 3.87
C LEU A 144 5.66 -1.18 2.66
N GLU A 145 6.53 -2.16 2.41
CA GLU A 145 6.36 -3.16 1.36
C GLU A 145 5.17 -4.08 1.63
N GLN A 146 4.87 -4.43 2.88
CA GLN A 146 3.65 -5.17 3.24
C GLN A 146 2.40 -4.30 3.12
N LEU A 147 2.48 -2.99 3.41
CA LEU A 147 1.41 -2.03 3.16
C LEU A 147 1.21 -1.75 1.67
N LEU A 148 2.28 -1.67 0.88
CA LEU A 148 2.23 -1.54 -0.57
C LEU A 148 1.76 -2.85 -1.20
N ALA A 149 2.21 -4.01 -0.74
CA ALA A 149 1.72 -5.32 -1.14
C ALA A 149 0.32 -5.64 -0.58
N SER A 150 -0.20 -4.89 0.40
CA SER A 150 -1.62 -4.96 0.78
C SER A 150 -2.48 -4.00 -0.06
N ILE A 151 -1.87 -2.92 -0.59
CA ILE A 151 -2.48 -2.04 -1.59
C ILE A 151 -2.46 -2.68 -2.99
N GLU A 152 -1.36 -3.35 -3.36
CA GLU A 152 -1.10 -4.01 -4.65
C GLU A 152 -1.46 -5.50 -4.65
N GLY A 153 -1.66 -6.11 -3.47
CA GLY A 153 -1.99 -7.52 -3.25
C GLY A 153 -0.81 -8.48 -3.54
N PRO A 154 -0.57 -9.55 -2.74
CA PRO A 154 0.21 -10.69 -3.22
C PRO A 154 -0.51 -11.26 -4.45
N TYR A 155 0.28 -11.69 -5.43
CA TYR A 155 -0.16 -12.28 -6.70
C TYR A 155 -1.27 -13.33 -6.48
N ALA A 156 -2.54 -12.91 -6.59
CA ALA A 156 -3.67 -13.83 -6.52
C ALA A 156 -3.68 -14.69 -7.80
N PRO A 157 -3.99 -15.99 -7.71
CA PRO A 157 -4.15 -16.85 -8.88
C PRO A 157 -5.21 -16.26 -9.82
N GLU A 158 -5.12 -16.57 -11.13
CA GLU A 158 -6.06 -16.12 -12.16
C GLU A 158 -7.52 -16.25 -11.68
N MET A 159 -8.13 -15.10 -11.38
CA MET A 159 -9.55 -15.00 -11.04
C MET A 159 -10.38 -15.40 -12.27
N PRO A 160 -11.48 -16.16 -12.11
CA PRO A 160 -12.50 -16.23 -13.14
C PRO A 160 -13.24 -14.87 -13.15
N VAL A 161 -12.66 -13.89 -13.85
CA VAL A 161 -13.19 -12.54 -14.02
C VAL A 161 -14.53 -12.63 -14.74
N ARG A 162 -15.63 -12.42 -14.00
CA ARG A 162 -16.94 -12.12 -14.57
C ARG A 162 -17.64 -11.07 -13.72
N ASP A 163 -18.14 -10.04 -14.37
CA ASP A 163 -19.17 -9.18 -13.80
C ASP A 163 -20.37 -10.05 -13.38
N GLY A 164 -20.99 -9.70 -12.25
CA GLY A 164 -22.17 -10.40 -11.77
C GLY A 164 -22.36 -10.36 -10.26
N THR A 165 -23.31 -11.16 -9.80
CA THR A 165 -23.64 -11.28 -8.38
C THR A 165 -22.56 -12.06 -7.64
N VAL A 166 -21.93 -11.44 -6.65
CA VAL A 166 -20.90 -12.03 -5.81
C VAL A 166 -21.25 -11.89 -4.33
N SER A 167 -20.69 -12.77 -3.51
CA SER A 167 -20.76 -12.68 -2.04
C SER A 167 -19.44 -12.16 -1.50
N LEU A 168 -19.47 -10.99 -0.89
CA LEU A 168 -18.32 -10.33 -0.30
C LEU A 168 -18.31 -10.55 1.21
N VAL A 169 -17.15 -10.94 1.73
CA VAL A 169 -16.85 -11.04 3.15
C VAL A 169 -15.76 -10.03 3.47
N PHE A 170 -15.99 -9.21 4.48
CA PHE A 170 -14.98 -8.33 5.06
C PHE A 170 -14.67 -8.79 6.47
N THR A 171 -13.39 -8.90 6.80
CA THR A 171 -12.90 -9.13 8.16
C THR A 171 -12.12 -7.90 8.63
N ASP A 172 -12.10 -7.66 9.93
CA ASP A 172 -11.35 -6.59 10.59
C ASP A 172 -11.08 -6.99 12.05
N ILE A 173 -9.96 -6.59 12.65
CA ILE A 173 -9.70 -6.88 14.07
C ILE A 173 -10.19 -5.72 14.93
N GLU A 174 -10.88 -6.03 16.02
CA GLU A 174 -11.31 -5.06 17.03
C GLU A 174 -10.11 -4.58 17.85
N ASP A 175 -10.03 -3.27 18.08
CA ASP A 175 -8.99 -2.62 18.89
C ASP A 175 -7.53 -2.97 18.51
N SER A 176 -7.30 -3.33 17.25
CA SER A 176 -5.99 -3.76 16.73
C SER A 176 -4.85 -2.78 16.98
N THR A 177 -5.12 -1.48 16.89
CA THR A 177 -4.11 -0.44 17.19
C THR A 177 -3.70 -0.45 18.67
N GLN A 178 -4.66 -0.68 19.57
CA GLN A 178 -4.39 -0.78 21.00
C GLN A 178 -3.66 -2.08 21.34
N MET A 179 -4.05 -3.19 20.71
CA MET A 179 -3.38 -4.48 20.85
C MET A 179 -1.93 -4.42 20.36
N ALA A 180 -1.68 -3.80 19.20
CA ALA A 180 -0.32 -3.60 18.67
C ALA A 180 0.56 -2.83 19.67
N ALA A 181 0.03 -1.74 20.25
CA ALA A 181 0.75 -0.94 21.24
C ALA A 181 1.05 -1.71 22.54
N GLN A 182 0.17 -2.63 22.97
CA GLN A 182 0.35 -3.42 24.19
C GLN A 182 1.33 -4.60 24.02
N LEU A 183 1.28 -5.27 22.87
CA LEU A 183 2.07 -6.47 22.59
C LEU A 183 3.46 -6.16 22.04
N GLY A 184 3.63 -4.97 21.47
CA GLY A 184 4.80 -4.59 20.69
C GLY A 184 4.73 -5.13 19.27
N ASP A 185 5.32 -4.37 18.34
CA ASP A 185 5.13 -4.55 16.90
C ASP A 185 5.52 -5.96 16.42
N ALA A 186 6.59 -6.56 16.95
CA ALA A 186 7.06 -7.87 16.51
C ALA A 186 6.04 -8.99 16.82
N VAL A 187 5.50 -9.01 18.04
CA VAL A 187 4.53 -10.03 18.48
C VAL A 187 3.20 -9.84 17.75
N TRP A 188 2.78 -8.57 17.58
CA TRP A 188 1.59 -8.24 16.83
C TRP A 188 1.66 -8.67 15.36
N VAL A 189 2.78 -8.40 14.69
CA VAL A 189 2.99 -8.79 13.29
C VAL A 189 2.97 -10.32 13.12
N GLU A 190 3.61 -11.07 14.02
CA GLU A 190 3.57 -12.54 13.96
C GLU A 190 2.14 -13.07 14.12
N ALA A 191 1.39 -12.53 15.08
CA ALA A 191 -0.02 -12.88 15.29
C ALA A 191 -0.87 -12.56 14.05
N LEU A 192 -0.64 -11.40 13.44
CA LEU A 192 -1.37 -10.97 12.24
C LEU A 192 -1.05 -11.85 11.02
N GLN A 193 0.20 -12.23 10.81
CA GLN A 193 0.58 -13.16 9.75
C GLN A 193 -0.05 -14.54 9.94
N ARG A 194 -0.12 -15.04 11.18
CA ARG A 194 -0.80 -16.29 11.49
C ARG A 194 -2.30 -16.19 11.22
N HIS A 195 -2.91 -15.07 11.58
CA HIS A 195 -4.32 -14.77 11.31
C HIS A 195 -4.62 -14.77 9.80
N HIS A 196 -3.84 -14.03 9.00
CA HIS A 196 -4.03 -14.00 7.54
C HIS A 196 -3.86 -15.37 6.89
N ARG A 197 -2.84 -16.17 7.29
CA ARG A 197 -2.68 -17.54 6.79
C ARG A 197 -3.88 -18.42 7.11
N ALA A 198 -4.44 -18.29 8.31
CA ALA A 198 -5.64 -19.03 8.69
C ALA A 198 -6.85 -18.64 7.84
N ILE A 199 -7.03 -17.34 7.55
CA ILE A 199 -8.07 -16.86 6.63
C ILE A 199 -7.87 -17.47 5.23
N GLU A 200 -6.67 -17.37 4.66
CA GLU A 200 -6.37 -17.89 3.32
C GLU A 200 -6.67 -19.39 3.19
N GLU A 201 -6.32 -20.19 4.20
CA GLU A 201 -6.59 -21.62 4.22
C GLU A 201 -8.10 -21.93 4.23
N VAL A 202 -8.85 -21.24 5.10
CA VAL A 202 -10.32 -21.40 5.18
C VAL A 202 -10.96 -20.97 3.86
N VAL A 203 -10.59 -19.81 3.34
CA VAL A 203 -11.14 -19.23 2.12
C VAL A 203 -10.88 -20.15 0.92
N GLY A 204 -9.65 -20.63 0.76
CA GLY A 204 -9.29 -21.54 -0.33
C GLY A 204 -10.06 -22.86 -0.27
N ARG A 205 -10.21 -23.46 0.92
CA ARG A 205 -11.00 -24.68 1.12
C ARG A 205 -12.49 -24.52 0.78
N LYS A 206 -13.05 -23.33 0.99
CA LYS A 206 -14.46 -22.99 0.73
C LYS A 206 -14.68 -22.46 -0.69
N GLY A 207 -13.66 -22.49 -1.55
CA GLY A 207 -13.74 -22.05 -2.94
C GLY A 207 -13.91 -20.53 -3.10
N GLY A 208 -13.46 -19.76 -2.12
CA GLY A 208 -13.39 -18.30 -2.20
C GLY A 208 -12.02 -17.81 -2.62
N THR A 209 -11.89 -16.49 -2.71
CA THR A 209 -10.63 -15.82 -3.01
C THR A 209 -10.45 -14.62 -2.10
N VAL A 210 -9.29 -14.54 -1.44
CA VAL A 210 -8.88 -13.31 -0.76
C VAL A 210 -8.48 -12.33 -1.85
N VAL A 211 -9.26 -11.27 -2.03
CA VAL A 211 -9.02 -10.23 -3.04
C VAL A 211 -7.83 -9.37 -2.62
N LYS A 212 -7.82 -8.93 -1.35
CA LYS A 212 -6.74 -8.15 -0.74
C LYS A 212 -6.84 -8.16 0.78
N THR A 213 -5.71 -7.94 1.44
CA THR A 213 -5.67 -7.61 2.88
C THR A 213 -5.73 -6.09 3.08
N LEU A 214 -6.26 -5.65 4.21
CA LEU A 214 -6.53 -4.25 4.54
C LEU A 214 -5.95 -3.95 5.92
N GLY A 215 -4.62 -4.07 6.05
CA GLY A 215 -3.96 -3.96 7.35
C GLY A 215 -4.21 -5.22 8.18
N ASP A 216 -5.11 -5.13 9.15
CA ASP A 216 -5.55 -6.19 10.06
C ASP A 216 -6.82 -6.92 9.60
N GLY A 217 -7.40 -6.49 8.49
CA GLY A 217 -8.58 -7.07 7.86
C GLY A 217 -8.34 -7.71 6.49
N ALA A 218 -9.37 -8.32 5.93
CA ALA A 218 -9.33 -8.89 4.58
C ALA A 218 -10.63 -8.64 3.81
N MET A 219 -10.51 -8.45 2.50
CA MET A 219 -11.61 -8.48 1.55
C MET A 219 -11.59 -9.80 0.81
N ILE A 220 -12.68 -10.55 0.92
CA ILE A 220 -12.80 -11.90 0.39
C ILE A 220 -14.05 -11.98 -0.48
N VAL A 221 -13.97 -12.73 -1.57
CA VAL A 221 -15.08 -12.96 -2.48
C VAL A 221 -15.39 -14.44 -2.62
N PHE A 222 -16.68 -14.76 -2.74
CA PHE A 222 -17.19 -16.07 -3.05
C PHE A 222 -18.26 -15.97 -4.14
N ALA A 223 -18.32 -16.97 -5.01
CA ALA A 223 -19.46 -17.16 -5.90
C ALA A 223 -20.72 -17.64 -5.13
N SER A 224 -20.54 -18.33 -4.01
CA SER A 224 -21.61 -18.90 -3.18
C SER A 224 -21.78 -18.15 -1.86
N THR A 225 -22.97 -17.61 -1.61
CA THR A 225 -23.31 -16.97 -0.33
C THR A 225 -23.24 -17.94 0.85
N ARG A 226 -23.60 -19.22 0.63
CA ARG A 226 -23.50 -20.26 1.65
C ARG A 226 -22.05 -20.51 2.06
N GLU A 227 -21.15 -20.62 1.09
CA GLU A 227 -19.73 -20.85 1.38
C GLU A 227 -19.09 -19.62 2.04
N ALA A 228 -19.51 -18.41 1.66
CA ALA A 228 -19.09 -17.18 2.34
C ALA A 228 -19.41 -17.17 3.83
N VAL A 229 -20.63 -17.56 4.21
CA VAL A 229 -21.03 -17.63 5.62
C VAL A 229 -20.37 -18.81 6.34
N ARG A 230 -20.20 -19.97 5.69
CA ARG A 230 -19.39 -21.09 6.24
C ARG A 230 -17.96 -20.67 6.55
N ALA A 231 -17.33 -19.93 5.64
CA ALA A 231 -15.98 -19.42 5.84
C ALA A 231 -15.93 -18.44 7.02
N ALA A 232 -16.88 -17.51 7.11
CA ALA A 232 -16.98 -16.59 8.24
C ALA A 232 -17.12 -17.32 9.59
N VAL A 233 -17.95 -18.36 9.64
CA VAL A 233 -18.12 -19.20 10.84
C VAL A 233 -16.81 -19.93 11.19
N GLU A 234 -16.14 -20.57 10.23
CA GLU A 234 -14.88 -21.29 10.48
C GLU A 234 -13.76 -20.33 10.91
N ILE A 235 -13.71 -19.10 10.37
CA ILE A 235 -12.76 -18.06 10.81
C ILE A 235 -12.99 -17.70 12.28
N GLN A 236 -14.24 -17.47 12.70
CA GLN A 236 -14.54 -17.18 14.11
C GLN A 236 -14.19 -18.35 15.03
N GLN A 237 -14.52 -19.57 14.64
CA GLN A 237 -14.21 -20.78 15.42
C GLN A 237 -12.70 -20.92 15.66
N ARG A 238 -11.89 -20.85 14.59
CA ARG A 238 -10.42 -20.92 14.70
C ARG A 238 -9.85 -19.83 15.60
N GLN A 239 -10.40 -18.62 15.50
CA GLN A 239 -9.96 -17.50 16.34
C GLN A 239 -10.34 -17.71 17.81
N SER A 240 -11.51 -18.30 18.09
CA SER A 240 -11.95 -18.62 19.45
C SER A 240 -11.17 -19.77 20.08
N GLU A 241 -10.73 -20.76 19.29
CA GLU A 241 -9.95 -21.92 19.74
C GLU A 241 -8.49 -21.57 20.05
N SER A 242 -8.01 -20.43 19.55
CA SER A 242 -6.66 -19.92 19.78
C SER A 242 -6.51 -19.22 21.15
N ALA A 243 -7.32 -19.60 22.15
CA ALA A 243 -7.43 -18.98 23.48
C ALA A 243 -6.16 -19.02 24.36
N GLY A 244 -5.06 -19.60 23.88
CA GLY A 244 -3.72 -19.53 24.48
C GLY A 244 -2.77 -18.54 23.81
N GLU A 245 -3.19 -17.92 22.71
CA GLU A 245 -2.47 -16.89 21.96
C GLU A 245 -3.13 -15.53 22.16
N VAL A 246 -2.61 -14.49 21.51
CA VAL A 246 -3.22 -13.15 21.50
C VAL A 246 -4.67 -13.25 21.00
N ALA A 247 -5.63 -13.03 21.90
CA ALA A 247 -7.06 -13.11 21.58
C ALA A 247 -7.48 -11.91 20.73
N MET A 248 -7.61 -12.10 19.42
CA MET A 248 -8.05 -11.06 18.47
C MET A 248 -9.56 -11.16 18.27
N GLY A 249 -10.30 -10.10 18.62
CA GLY A 249 -11.73 -10.02 18.35
C GLY A 249 -11.97 -9.74 16.87
N VAL A 250 -12.22 -10.75 16.05
CA VAL A 250 -12.43 -10.55 14.61
C VAL A 250 -13.89 -10.15 14.35
N ARG A 251 -14.08 -9.05 13.65
CA ARG A 251 -15.38 -8.54 13.17
C ARG A 251 -15.57 -9.01 11.75
N ILE A 252 -16.71 -9.63 11.43
CA ILE A 252 -16.96 -10.14 10.08
C ILE A 252 -18.29 -9.60 9.54
N GLY A 253 -18.27 -9.12 8.29
CA GLY A 253 -19.45 -8.68 7.55
C GLY A 253 -19.63 -9.43 6.25
N VAL A 254 -20.85 -9.90 5.96
CA VAL A 254 -21.17 -10.59 4.69
C VAL A 254 -22.30 -9.90 3.95
N HIS A 255 -22.08 -9.63 2.66
CA HIS A 255 -23.10 -9.10 1.77
C HIS A 255 -23.04 -9.76 0.39
N VAL A 256 -24.19 -9.88 -0.25
CA VAL A 256 -24.34 -10.38 -1.63
C VAL A 256 -24.97 -9.31 -2.49
N GLY A 257 -24.43 -9.13 -3.70
CA GLY A 257 -24.96 -8.19 -4.68
C GLY A 257 -24.08 -8.13 -5.92
N ASP A 258 -24.50 -7.32 -6.89
CA ASP A 258 -23.73 -7.14 -8.12
C ASP A 258 -22.50 -6.27 -7.84
N ALA A 259 -21.35 -6.71 -8.34
CA ALA A 259 -20.11 -5.94 -8.30
C ALA A 259 -19.45 -5.94 -9.67
N ILE A 260 -18.76 -4.85 -9.98
CA ILE A 260 -17.99 -4.71 -11.22
C ILE A 260 -16.59 -5.21 -10.93
N ALA A 261 -16.13 -6.20 -11.71
CA ALA A 261 -14.75 -6.65 -11.63
C ALA A 261 -13.86 -5.63 -12.34
N ALA A 262 -12.83 -5.13 -11.66
CA ALA A 262 -11.84 -4.21 -12.22
C ALA A 262 -10.46 -4.81 -12.05
N ASP A 263 -9.92 -5.40 -13.13
CA ASP A 263 -8.69 -6.20 -13.16
C ASP A 263 -8.64 -7.31 -12.10
N ARG A 264 -8.19 -6.96 -10.89
CA ARG A 264 -8.02 -7.85 -9.72
C ARG A 264 -8.71 -7.32 -8.46
N ASP A 265 -9.66 -6.40 -8.60
CA ASP A 265 -10.45 -5.82 -7.52
C ASP A 265 -11.96 -5.85 -7.84
N TYR A 266 -12.78 -5.54 -6.85
CA TYR A 266 -14.20 -5.27 -7.04
C TYR A 266 -14.51 -3.83 -6.65
N LEU A 267 -15.29 -3.16 -7.50
CA LEU A 267 -15.75 -1.80 -7.27
C LEU A 267 -17.27 -1.74 -7.20
N GLY A 268 -17.77 -0.74 -6.48
CA GLY A 268 -19.19 -0.38 -6.46
C GLY A 268 -19.82 -0.36 -5.07
N THR A 269 -21.13 -0.10 -5.07
CA THR A 269 -21.92 0.07 -3.85
C THR A 269 -22.01 -1.20 -3.00
N THR A 270 -21.94 -2.37 -3.62
CA THR A 270 -21.95 -3.67 -2.93
C THR A 270 -20.72 -3.85 -2.04
N VAL A 271 -19.54 -3.45 -2.52
CA VAL A 271 -18.28 -3.49 -1.76
C VAL A 271 -18.34 -2.57 -0.55
N ASN A 272 -18.77 -1.32 -0.78
CA ASN A 272 -18.96 -0.34 0.29
C ASN A 272 -19.94 -0.84 1.36
N LYS A 273 -21.03 -1.50 0.95
CA LYS A 273 -22.02 -2.03 1.89
C LYS A 273 -21.48 -3.21 2.69
N ALA A 274 -20.77 -4.15 2.07
CA ALA A 274 -20.14 -5.27 2.79
C ALA A 274 -19.16 -4.77 3.86
N ALA A 275 -18.28 -3.82 3.52
CA ALA A 275 -17.34 -3.22 4.46
C ALA A 275 -18.03 -2.50 5.62
N ARG A 276 -19.16 -1.82 5.38
CA ARG A 276 -19.92 -1.15 6.44
C ARG A 276 -20.69 -2.11 7.34
N ILE A 277 -21.07 -3.27 6.83
CA ILE A 277 -21.68 -4.33 7.66
C ILE A 277 -20.62 -4.93 8.59
N ALA A 278 -19.40 -5.18 8.10
CA ALA A 278 -18.29 -5.64 8.95
C ALA A 278 -17.96 -4.63 10.04
N ALA A 279 -17.87 -3.35 9.69
CA ALA A 279 -17.61 -2.27 10.64
C ALA A 279 -18.71 -2.07 11.70
N ALA A 280 -19.89 -2.68 11.53
CA ALA A 280 -21.00 -2.63 12.48
C ALA A 280 -21.07 -3.87 13.39
N ALA A 281 -20.21 -4.87 13.19
CA ALA A 281 -20.05 -6.02 14.06
C ALA A 281 -19.10 -5.70 15.23
N ASP A 282 -19.34 -6.30 16.39
CA ASP A 282 -18.37 -6.32 17.49
C ASP A 282 -17.35 -7.46 17.31
N GLY A 283 -16.24 -7.42 18.04
CA GLY A 283 -15.25 -8.51 18.04
C GLY A 283 -15.89 -9.87 18.34
N GLY A 284 -15.64 -10.86 17.48
CA GLY A 284 -16.27 -12.19 17.58
C GLY A 284 -17.66 -12.28 16.95
N GLN A 285 -18.19 -11.23 16.33
CA GLN A 285 -19.49 -11.27 15.64
C GLN A 285 -19.36 -11.45 14.13
N ILE A 286 -20.38 -12.09 13.56
CA ILE A 286 -20.61 -12.15 12.11
C ILE A 286 -21.93 -11.44 11.85
N MET A 287 -21.89 -10.35 11.10
CA MET A 287 -23.08 -9.61 10.67
C MET A 287 -23.34 -9.83 9.18
N VAL A 288 -24.58 -10.12 8.81
CA VAL A 288 -24.97 -10.32 7.42
C VAL A 288 -26.04 -9.34 6.98
N SER A 289 -26.00 -8.96 5.71
CA SER A 289 -27.09 -8.17 5.11
C SER A 289 -28.40 -8.96 5.04
N ASP A 290 -29.53 -8.26 4.95
CA ASP A 290 -30.84 -8.88 4.71
C ASP A 290 -30.88 -9.78 3.47
N ALA A 291 -30.18 -9.39 2.39
CA ALA A 291 -30.09 -10.21 1.17
C ALA A 291 -29.44 -11.58 1.43
N VAL A 292 -28.38 -11.61 2.25
CA VAL A 292 -27.72 -12.86 2.65
C VAL A 292 -28.65 -13.70 3.53
N ARG A 293 -29.33 -13.07 4.50
CA ARG A 293 -30.30 -13.76 5.36
C ARG A 293 -31.41 -14.42 4.55
N VAL A 294 -32.00 -13.69 3.60
CA VAL A 294 -33.09 -14.20 2.75
C VAL A 294 -32.61 -15.39 1.90
N LEU A 295 -31.41 -15.31 1.29
CA LEU A 295 -30.86 -16.41 0.50
C LEU A 295 -30.57 -17.67 1.32
N LEU A 296 -30.33 -17.52 2.62
CA LEU A 296 -29.96 -18.63 3.51
C LEU A 296 -31.10 -19.11 4.42
N ALA A 297 -32.26 -18.45 4.41
CA ALA A 297 -33.38 -18.75 5.31
C ALA A 297 -33.86 -20.21 5.22
N ASP A 298 -34.04 -20.71 3.99
CA ASP A 298 -34.58 -22.06 3.74
C ASP A 298 -33.53 -23.18 3.88
N THR A 299 -32.30 -22.82 4.22
CA THR A 299 -31.20 -23.79 4.24
C THR A 299 -31.10 -24.56 5.55
N HIS A 300 -31.69 -24.02 6.62
CA HIS A 300 -31.64 -24.52 8.00
C HIS A 300 -30.22 -24.81 8.53
N GLU A 301 -29.19 -24.31 7.86
CA GLU A 301 -27.80 -24.56 8.22
C GLU A 301 -27.25 -23.52 9.21
N PHE A 302 -27.82 -22.31 9.20
CA PHE A 302 -27.35 -21.19 9.99
C PHE A 302 -28.44 -20.68 10.92
N SER A 303 -28.05 -20.40 12.15
CA SER A 303 -28.88 -19.64 13.09
C SER A 303 -28.66 -18.15 12.92
N PHE A 304 -29.74 -17.39 12.99
CA PHE A 304 -29.73 -15.94 12.92
C PHE A 304 -30.37 -15.35 14.17
N GLY A 305 -29.76 -14.31 14.73
CA GLY A 305 -30.37 -13.56 15.82
C GLY A 305 -31.38 -12.53 15.32
N ASP A 306 -31.72 -11.59 16.19
CA ASP A 306 -32.66 -10.52 15.85
C ASP A 306 -32.06 -9.54 14.82
N THR A 307 -32.85 -9.22 13.80
CA THR A 307 -32.46 -8.24 12.80
C THR A 307 -32.50 -6.83 13.37
N VAL A 308 -31.42 -6.10 13.11
CA VAL A 308 -31.24 -4.72 13.57
C VAL A 308 -31.33 -3.76 12.38
N SER A 309 -32.16 -2.73 12.53
CA SER A 309 -32.24 -1.59 11.61
C SER A 309 -31.22 -0.53 11.99
N MET A 310 -30.29 -0.19 11.10
CA MET A 310 -29.28 0.84 11.38
C MET A 310 -28.90 1.67 10.16
N LYS A 311 -28.34 2.87 10.41
CA LYS A 311 -27.71 3.68 9.37
C LYS A 311 -26.25 3.24 9.21
N LEU A 312 -25.87 2.88 8.00
CA LEU A 312 -24.50 2.55 7.66
C LEU A 312 -23.79 3.80 7.13
N LYS A 313 -22.63 4.14 7.69
CA LYS A 313 -21.91 5.38 7.37
C LYS A 313 -21.64 5.51 5.86
N GLY A 314 -22.13 6.58 5.25
CA GLY A 314 -21.95 6.89 3.84
C GLY A 314 -22.92 6.19 2.89
N LEU A 315 -23.88 5.41 3.40
CA LEU A 315 -24.96 4.82 2.61
C LEU A 315 -26.28 5.53 2.91
N ALA A 316 -27.11 5.68 1.88
CA ALA A 316 -28.42 6.30 2.01
C ALA A 316 -29.43 5.33 2.62
N GLY A 317 -30.28 5.84 3.51
CA GLY A 317 -31.38 5.08 4.10
C GLY A 317 -31.01 4.31 5.38
N VAL A 318 -31.92 3.43 5.77
CA VAL A 318 -31.74 2.49 6.90
C VAL A 318 -31.57 1.10 6.31
N HIS A 319 -30.64 0.33 6.88
CA HIS A 319 -30.30 -1.01 6.42
C HIS A 319 -30.60 -2.02 7.52
N GLN A 320 -31.09 -3.18 7.10
CA GLN A 320 -31.28 -4.33 7.97
C GLN A 320 -30.02 -5.20 7.93
N VAL A 321 -29.49 -5.50 9.10
CA VAL A 321 -28.36 -6.41 9.31
C VAL A 321 -28.73 -7.43 10.39
N THR A 322 -28.26 -8.65 10.26
CA THR A 322 -28.64 -9.75 11.17
C THR A 322 -27.39 -10.49 11.63
N PRO A 323 -27.21 -10.75 12.93
CA PRO A 323 -26.09 -11.54 13.42
C PRO A 323 -26.29 -13.03 13.07
N VAL A 324 -25.21 -13.71 12.69
CA VAL A 324 -25.15 -15.18 12.58
C VAL A 324 -24.71 -15.73 13.93
N LEU A 325 -25.52 -16.61 14.51
CA LEU A 325 -25.25 -17.25 15.81
C LEU A 325 -24.37 -18.49 15.57
N TRP A 326 -23.06 -18.28 15.54
CA TRP A 326 -22.08 -19.33 15.20
C TRP A 326 -21.55 -20.12 16.41
N GLY A 327 -21.74 -19.59 17.62
CA GLY A 327 -21.34 -20.21 18.89
C GLY A 327 -22.46 -21.02 19.58
N GLN A 328 -23.65 -21.10 18.98
CA GLN A 328 -24.76 -21.92 19.45
C GLN A 328 -25.21 -22.86 18.31
N PRO A 329 -25.51 -24.15 18.58
CA PRO A 329 -26.00 -25.03 17.55
C PRO A 329 -27.30 -24.49 16.94
N ALA A 330 -27.54 -24.77 15.66
CA ALA A 330 -28.83 -24.48 15.05
C ALA A 330 -29.91 -25.28 15.76
N ASP A 331 -30.92 -24.59 16.31
CA ASP A 331 -32.09 -25.24 16.87
C ASP A 331 -32.73 -26.09 15.74
N GLY A 332 -32.69 -27.41 15.93
CA GLY A 332 -33.24 -28.39 15.00
C GLY A 332 -34.75 -28.49 15.03
#